data_AF-A0A968YL81-F1
#
_entry.id   AF-A0A968YL81-F1
#
_cell.length_a   1.000
_cell.length_b   1.000
_cell.length_c   1.000
_cell.angle_alpha   90.00
_cell.angle_beta   90.00
_cell.angle_gamma   90.00
#
_symmetry.space_group_name_H-M   'P 1'
#
loop_
_entity.id
_entity.type
_entity.pdbx_description
1 polymer ?
#
loop_
_entity_poly.entity_id
_entity_poly.type
_entity_poly.pdbx_seq_one_letter_code
_entity_poly.pdbx_strand_id
1 'polypeptide(L)' 'MTETAEKLKLELSQLSAQERADIAHFLIQSLDENIDNNIDNDVEAAWDTELTKRLEDIHCGTAIGELSNQVFSELREKYS' A
#
# COMPACT_ATOMS: atom_id res chain seq x y z
N MET A 1 -26.02 -10.27 5.29
CA MET A 1 -25.33 -11.21 4.39
C MET A 1 -26.36 -11.91 3.53
N THR A 2 -26.00 -12.29 2.30
CA THR A 2 -26.88 -13.09 1.44
C THR A 2 -26.94 -14.53 1.95
N GLU A 3 -28.02 -15.24 1.65
CA GLU A 3 -28.14 -16.68 1.95
C GLU A 3 -26.97 -17.48 1.37
N THR A 4 -26.55 -17.12 0.16
CA THR A 4 -25.35 -17.67 -0.49
C THR A 4 -24.08 -17.49 0.33
N ALA A 5 -23.86 -16.30 0.91
CA ALA A 5 -22.66 -16.01 1.69
C ALA A 5 -22.62 -16.80 3.01
N GLU A 6 -23.76 -17.00 3.66
CA GLU A 6 -23.83 -17.83 4.88
C GLU A 6 -23.60 -19.32 4.57
N LYS A 7 -24.18 -19.82 3.48
CA LYS A 7 -23.94 -21.19 3.02
C LYS A 7 -22.47 -21.45 2.72
N LEU A 8 -21.82 -20.53 1.98
CA LEU A 8 -20.39 -20.62 1.68
C LEU A 8 -19.53 -20.60 2.95
N LYS A 9 -19.85 -19.77 3.95
CA LYS A 9 -19.12 -19.78 5.23
C LYS A 9 -19.19 -21.15 5.91
N LEU A 10 -20.37 -21.77 5.93
CA LEU A 10 -20.54 -23.08 6.53
C LEU A 10 -19.72 -24.14 5.78
N GLU A 11 -19.77 -24.14 4.46
CA GLU A 11 -19.02 -25.08 3.62
C GLU A 11 -17.50 -24.90 3.78
N LEU A 12 -17.02 -23.65 3.75
CA LEU A 12 -15.59 -23.34 3.95
C LEU A 12 -15.11 -23.75 5.34
N SER A 13 -15.95 -23.66 6.37
CA SER A 13 -15.58 -24.04 7.74
C SER A 13 -15.21 -25.52 7.89
N GLN A 14 -15.72 -26.38 7.01
CA GLN A 14 -15.45 -27.83 7.00
C GLN A 14 -14.12 -28.20 6.32
N LEU A 15 -13.52 -27.26 5.58
CA LEU A 15 -12.24 -27.48 4.90
C LEU A 15 -11.06 -27.38 5.85
N SER A 16 -9.94 -27.98 5.42
CA SER A 16 -8.67 -27.83 6.12
C SER A 16 -8.18 -26.37 6.10
N ALA A 17 -7.26 -26.03 7.00
CA ALA A 17 -6.68 -24.69 7.04
C ALA A 17 -5.96 -24.32 5.73
N GLN A 18 -5.33 -25.29 5.05
CA GLN A 18 -4.63 -25.07 3.79
C GLN A 18 -5.60 -24.73 2.66
N GLU A 19 -6.65 -25.53 2.47
CA GLU A 19 -7.66 -25.28 1.43
C GLU A 19 -8.38 -23.94 1.65
N ARG A 20 -8.66 -23.59 2.91
CA ARG A 20 -9.20 -22.27 3.23
C ARG A 20 -8.24 -21.13 2.89
N ALA A 21 -6.93 -21.31 3.10
CA ALA A 21 -5.92 -20.31 2.77
C ALA A 21 -5.83 -20.10 1.26
N ASP A 22 -5.85 -21.19 0.48
CA ASP A 22 -5.82 -21.14 -0.99
C ASP A 22 -7.06 -20.41 -1.54
N ILE A 23 -8.25 -20.70 -1.00
CA ILE A 23 -9.50 -20.03 -1.39
C ILE A 23 -9.48 -18.56 -0.95
N ALA A 24 -9.00 -18.25 0.26
CA ALA A 24 -8.89 -16.87 0.71
C ALA A 24 -7.97 -16.05 -0.20
N HIS A 25 -6.84 -16.63 -0.63
CA HIS A 25 -5.92 -16.00 -1.58
C HIS A 25 -6.61 -15.69 -2.91
N PHE A 26 -7.30 -16.67 -3.51
CA PHE A 26 -8.05 -16.48 -4.74
C PHE A 26 -9.12 -15.37 -4.61
N LEU A 27 -9.89 -15.40 -3.51
CA LEU A 27 -10.93 -14.40 -3.26
C LEU A 27 -10.34 -13.00 -3.11
N ILE A 28 -9.22 -12.83 -2.38
CA ILE A 28 -8.53 -11.54 -2.24
C ILE A 28 -8.05 -11.04 -3.61
N GLN A 29 -7.38 -11.88 -4.41
CA GLN A 29 -6.92 -11.49 -5.74
C GLN A 29 -8.06 -11.09 -6.68
N SER A 30 -9.21 -11.77 -6.60
CA SER A 30 -10.38 -11.44 -7.42
C SER A 30 -11.00 -10.06 -7.08
N LEU A 31 -10.73 -9.54 -5.88
CA LEU A 31 -11.12 -8.19 -5.49
C LEU A 31 -10.21 -7.17 -6.16
N ASP A 32 -8.90 -7.42 -6.19
CA ASP A 32 -7.92 -6.53 -6.84
C ASP A 32 -8.15 -6.42 -8.36
N GLU A 33 -8.60 -7.49 -9.03
CA GLU A 33 -8.94 -7.44 -10.46
C GLU A 33 -10.17 -6.56 -10.78
N ASN A 34 -11.06 -6.33 -9.79
CA ASN A 34 -12.24 -5.46 -9.93
C ASN A 34 -12.06 -4.08 -9.28
N ILE A 35 -10.97 -3.87 -8.53
CA ILE A 35 -10.52 -2.55 -8.11
C ILE A 35 -9.75 -1.95 -9.29
N ASP A 36 -10.55 -1.61 -10.30
CA ASP A 36 -10.30 -0.61 -11.33
C ASP A 36 -8.82 -0.40 -11.70
N ASN A 37 -8.46 -0.80 -12.92
CA ASN A 37 -7.30 -0.28 -13.68
C ASN A 37 -7.31 1.27 -13.85
N ASN A 38 -8.14 1.98 -13.08
CA ASN A 38 -8.34 3.41 -13.00
C ASN A 38 -7.90 3.98 -11.64
N ILE A 39 -7.88 3.17 -10.56
CA ILE A 39 -7.35 3.59 -9.25
C ILE A 39 -5.83 3.65 -9.29
N ASP A 40 -5.18 2.71 -9.97
CA ASP A 40 -3.71 2.71 -10.14
C ASP A 40 -3.24 3.95 -10.94
N ASN A 41 -4.00 4.36 -11.96
CA ASN A 41 -3.73 5.58 -12.73
C ASN A 41 -3.91 6.86 -11.90
N ASP A 42 -4.90 6.90 -10.98
CA ASP A 42 -5.11 8.05 -10.09
C ASP A 42 -4.01 8.14 -9.02
N VAL A 43 -3.54 6.98 -8.53
CA VAL A 43 -2.40 6.91 -7.61
C VAL A 43 -1.13 7.45 -8.29
N GLU A 44 -0.74 6.90 -9.45
CA GLU A 44 0.45 7.38 -10.18
C GLU A 44 0.37 8.88 -10.50
N ALA A 45 -0.77 9.38 -10.96
CA ALA A 45 -0.97 10.80 -11.22
C ALA A 45 -0.87 11.68 -9.95
N ALA A 46 -1.37 11.19 -8.82
CA ALA A 46 -1.24 11.87 -7.53
C ALA A 46 0.22 11.91 -7.05
N TRP A 47 0.98 10.83 -7.27
CA TRP A 47 2.41 10.78 -6.96
C TRP A 47 3.21 11.74 -7.85
N ASP A 48 2.96 11.78 -9.16
CA ASP A 48 3.59 12.73 -10.08
C ASP A 48 3.33 14.19 -9.69
N THR A 49 2.09 14.49 -9.27
CA THR A 49 1.70 15.82 -8.78
C THR A 49 2.49 16.21 -7.52
N GLU A 50 2.60 15.29 -6.55
CA GLU A 50 3.35 15.53 -5.32
C GLU A 50 4.86 15.68 -5.58
N LEU A 51 5.44 14.84 -6.45
CA LEU A 51 6.86 14.94 -6.80
C LEU A 51 7.18 16.27 -7.48
N THR A 52 6.31 16.71 -8.40
CA THR A 52 6.45 18.01 -9.07
C THR A 52 6.44 19.14 -8.06
N LYS A 53 5.47 19.14 -7.14
CA LYS A 53 5.37 20.13 -6.06
C LYS A 53 6.61 20.14 -5.16
N ARG A 54 7.12 18.97 -4.75
CA ARG A 54 8.32 18.89 -3.92
C ARG A 54 9.56 19.42 -4.65
N LEU A 55 9.64 19.18 -5.95
CA LEU A 55 10.74 19.70 -6.77
C LEU A 55 10.68 21.23 -6.83
N GLU A 56 9.49 21.82 -6.97
CA GLU A 56 9.29 23.28 -6.90
C GLU A 56 9.67 23.84 -5.53
N ASP A 57 9.25 23.19 -4.43
CA ASP A 57 9.61 23.62 -3.08
C ASP A 57 11.13 23.62 -2.85
N ILE A 58 11.85 22.64 -3.41
CA ILE A 58 13.32 22.60 -3.37
C ILE A 58 13.91 23.76 -4.17
N HIS A 59 13.44 23.99 -5.40
CA HIS A 59 13.94 25.09 -6.24
C HIS A 59 13.66 26.47 -5.64
N CYS A 60 12.51 26.66 -5.01
CA CYS A 60 12.12 27.90 -4.34
C CYS A 60 12.77 28.06 -2.96
N GLY A 61 13.46 27.05 -2.44
CA GLY A 61 14.06 27.07 -1.11
C GLY A 61 13.05 27.06 0.03
N THR A 62 11.80 26.64 -0.24
CA THR A 62 10.72 26.47 0.75
C THR A 62 10.66 25.07 1.32
N ALA A 63 11.39 24.12 0.72
CA ALA A 63 11.52 22.77 1.23
C ALA A 63 12.10 22.76 2.66
N ILE A 64 11.36 22.14 3.58
CA ILE A 64 11.80 21.93 4.96
C ILE A 64 12.57 20.61 5.00
N GLY A 65 13.87 20.68 5.25
CA GLY A 65 14.75 19.52 5.41
C GLY A 65 15.47 19.53 6.76
N GLU A 66 16.16 18.44 7.04
CA GLU A 66 17.06 18.33 8.19
C GLU A 66 18.46 18.80 7.82
N LEU A 67 19.16 19.40 8.78
CA LEU A 67 20.53 19.85 8.54
C LEU A 67 21.46 18.65 8.38
N SER A 68 22.32 18.71 7.37
CA SER A 68 23.23 17.59 7.05
C SER A 68 24.14 17.20 8.21
N ASN A 69 24.59 18.16 9.01
CA ASN A 69 25.40 17.91 10.20
C ASN A 69 24.68 17.07 11.26
N GLN A 70 23.38 17.32 11.48
CA GLN A 70 22.54 16.56 12.39
C GLN A 70 22.40 15.13 11.87
N VAL A 71 21.98 14.96 10.61
CA VAL A 71 21.81 13.65 9.96
C VAL A 71 23.08 12.82 10.04
N PHE A 72 24.24 13.41 9.72
CA PHE A 72 25.52 12.69 9.79
C PHE A 72 25.95 12.35 11.23
N SER A 73 25.57 13.16 12.22
CA SER A 73 25.85 12.88 13.62
C SER A 73 25.06 11.67 14.10
N GLU A 74 23.76 11.65 13.84
CA GLU A 74 22.86 10.56 14.24
C GLU A 74 23.24 9.23 13.57
N LEU A 75 23.59 9.26 12.28
CA LEU A 75 24.04 8.07 11.57
C LEU A 75 25.34 7.50 12.15
N ARG A 76 26.31 8.34 12.54
CA ARG A 76 27.54 7.86 13.17
C ARG A 76 27.27 7.24 14.54
N GLU A 77 26.44 7.88 15.37
CA GLU A 77 26.08 7.35 16.68
C GLU A 77 25.41 5.97 16.60
N LYS A 78 24.58 5.75 15.58
CA LYS A 78 23.83 4.50 15.41
C LYS A 78 24.67 3.34 14.88
N TYR A 79 25.70 3.62 14.08
CA TYR A 79 26.40 2.60 13.27
C TYR A 79 27.92 2.52 13.47
N SER A 80 28.51 3.38 14.31
CA SER A 80 29.93 3.30 14.71
C SER A 80 30.08 2.67 16.09
#